data_AF-A0A0D8LA48-F1
#
_entry.id   AF-A0A0D8LA48-F1
#
_cell.length_a   1.000
_cell.length_b   1.000
_cell.length_c   1.000
_cell.angle_alpha   90.00
_cell.angle_beta   90.00
_cell.angle_gamma   90.00
#
_symmetry.space_group_name_H-M   'P 1'
#
loop_
_entity.id
_entity.type
_entity.pdbx_description
1 polymer ?
#
loop_
_entity_poly.entity_id
_entity_poly.type
_entity_poly.pdbx_seq_one_letter_code
_entity_poly.pdbx_strand_id
1 'polypeptide(L)'
;MPRNVKQILNHLAEKKRDAYVDYFTNYIVGENENTAMLGMTDADDLYDYFLTDVKTSADFETSYVSDALASVQQYINNILNQKEPGYSGEFSEDVQRWWSGYLGHISLWKAYQKMEDYPEDYNSPDYVTDKTKLFSDFAADLGSNSLNDAGIQTAFLKYLRSYEAVNAISVISGYVDYPGERNDKETFAGHGFLNSDYYFIGKNNSSPTGFFWREANIKADKSSGYISPRAWHEWQPLVITEDAKDILQMRIVKVSGCLFIVYLVGKEETVADKEKSAAGILSENEKQYKVTLKLSRMGLDGKWDIPEQLYEKVYKSKSEVQPDMFKLISVAFTQDEQRDDYLVIIWLDNSGNSIFPMY
;
A
#
# COMPACT_ATOMS: atom_id res chain seq x y z
N MET A 1 -48.54 -17.58 -32.72
CA MET A 1 -48.86 -17.23 -34.12
C MET A 1 -48.48 -18.39 -35.03
N PRO A 2 -49.26 -18.72 -36.08
CA PRO A 2 -48.82 -19.68 -37.09
C PRO A 2 -47.55 -19.14 -37.77
N ARG A 3 -46.55 -20.00 -37.96
CA ARG A 3 -45.17 -19.67 -38.40
C ARG A 3 -45.11 -18.73 -39.63
N ASN A 4 -46.08 -18.86 -40.54
CA ASN A 4 -46.20 -18.02 -41.74
C ASN A 4 -46.58 -16.55 -41.46
N VAL A 5 -47.37 -16.26 -40.42
CA VAL A 5 -47.76 -14.88 -40.10
C VAL A 5 -46.60 -14.10 -39.48
N LYS A 6 -45.83 -14.73 -38.57
CA LYS A 6 -44.63 -14.10 -37.98
C LYS A 6 -43.62 -13.74 -39.07
N GLN A 7 -43.36 -14.66 -40.01
CA GLN A 7 -42.44 -14.43 -41.13
C GLN A 7 -42.89 -13.27 -42.03
N ILE A 8 -44.17 -13.18 -42.36
CA ILE A 8 -44.71 -12.08 -43.17
C ILE A 8 -44.57 -10.73 -42.45
N LEU A 9 -44.89 -10.69 -41.15
CA LEU A 9 -44.79 -9.46 -40.35
C LEU A 9 -43.32 -9.02 -40.19
N ASN A 10 -42.41 -9.95 -39.92
CA ASN A 10 -40.98 -9.65 -39.82
C ASN A 10 -40.44 -9.09 -41.15
N HIS A 11 -40.79 -9.71 -42.27
CA HIS A 11 -40.39 -9.23 -43.61
C HIS A 11 -40.93 -7.83 -43.91
N LEU A 12 -42.18 -7.55 -43.51
CA LEU A 12 -42.76 -6.22 -43.68
C LEU A 12 -42.08 -5.17 -42.79
N ALA A 13 -41.73 -5.53 -41.55
CA ALA A 13 -41.03 -4.66 -40.62
C ALA A 13 -39.62 -4.30 -41.12
N GLU A 14 -38.87 -5.28 -41.62
CA GLU A 14 -37.54 -5.05 -42.20
C GLU A 14 -37.61 -4.15 -43.45
N LYS A 15 -38.55 -4.41 -44.37
CA LYS A 15 -38.77 -3.51 -45.52
C LYS A 15 -39.14 -2.08 -45.12
N LYS A 16 -39.94 -1.93 -44.06
CA LYS A 16 -40.35 -0.62 -43.55
C LYS A 16 -39.15 0.12 -42.94
N ARG A 17 -38.32 -0.58 -42.16
CA ARG A 17 -37.07 -0.06 -41.59
C ARG A 17 -36.13 0.41 -42.71
N ASP A 18 -35.88 -0.43 -43.71
CA ASP A 18 -34.99 -0.09 -44.84
C ASP A 18 -35.49 1.14 -45.60
N ALA A 19 -36.81 1.23 -45.85
CA ALA A 19 -37.41 2.39 -46.48
C ALA A 19 -37.29 3.67 -45.63
N TYR A 20 -37.36 3.58 -44.30
CA TYR A 20 -37.17 4.73 -43.42
C TYR A 20 -35.73 5.16 -43.31
N VAL A 21 -34.78 4.23 -43.27
CA VAL A 21 -33.34 4.54 -43.34
C VAL A 21 -33.04 5.29 -44.63
N ASP A 22 -33.47 4.75 -45.78
CA ASP A 22 -33.27 5.38 -47.09
C ASP A 22 -33.94 6.76 -47.20
N TYR A 23 -35.17 6.88 -46.67
CA TYR A 23 -35.87 8.17 -46.61
C TYR A 23 -35.15 9.20 -45.75
N PHE A 24 -34.69 8.80 -44.57
CA PHE A 24 -34.05 9.72 -43.62
C PHE A 24 -32.72 10.22 -44.19
N THR A 25 -31.87 9.32 -44.68
CA THR A 25 -30.54 9.66 -45.24
C THR A 25 -30.64 10.52 -46.49
N ASN A 26 -31.58 10.25 -47.41
CA ASN A 26 -31.65 10.98 -48.68
C ASN A 26 -32.49 12.27 -48.65
N TYR A 27 -33.49 12.36 -47.77
CA TYR A 27 -34.46 13.47 -47.79
C TYR A 27 -34.41 14.32 -46.52
N ILE A 28 -34.32 13.71 -45.34
CA ILE A 28 -34.40 14.46 -44.06
C ILE A 28 -33.06 15.11 -43.71
N VAL A 29 -31.94 14.41 -43.87
CA VAL A 29 -30.62 14.96 -43.53
C VAL A 29 -30.34 16.25 -44.32
N GLY A 30 -30.77 16.33 -45.58
CA GLY A 30 -30.59 17.51 -46.45
C GLY A 30 -31.69 18.58 -46.38
N GLU A 31 -32.74 18.41 -45.55
CA GLU A 31 -33.91 19.30 -45.56
C GLU A 31 -33.61 20.69 -44.99
N ASN A 32 -32.72 20.79 -43.99
CA ASN A 32 -32.30 22.06 -43.41
C ASN A 32 -30.80 22.09 -43.09
N GLU A 33 -30.25 23.29 -42.87
CA GLU A 33 -28.82 23.48 -42.61
C GLU A 33 -28.33 22.73 -41.37
N ASN A 34 -29.14 22.67 -40.31
CA ASN A 34 -28.76 22.01 -39.05
C ASN A 34 -28.62 20.49 -39.21
N THR A 35 -29.51 19.85 -39.96
CA THR A 35 -29.41 18.41 -40.25
C THR A 35 -28.31 18.11 -41.25
N ALA A 36 -28.10 19.00 -42.24
CA ALA A 36 -27.05 18.83 -43.23
C ALA A 36 -25.64 18.91 -42.61
N MET A 37 -25.47 19.74 -41.57
CA MET A 37 -24.22 19.86 -40.80
C MET A 37 -23.85 18.57 -40.04
N LEU A 38 -24.79 17.65 -39.82
CA LEU A 38 -24.50 16.36 -39.17
C LEU A 38 -23.81 15.36 -40.10
N GLY A 39 -23.84 15.59 -41.42
CA GLY A 39 -23.06 14.81 -42.40
C GLY A 39 -23.40 13.33 -42.50
N MET A 40 -24.61 12.91 -42.09
CA MET A 40 -25.01 11.50 -42.11
C MET A 40 -25.33 11.03 -43.54
N THR A 41 -24.63 10.00 -44.00
CA THR A 41 -24.69 9.50 -45.38
C THR A 41 -25.05 8.03 -45.49
N ASP A 42 -24.95 7.27 -44.40
CA ASP A 42 -25.32 5.86 -44.39
C ASP A 42 -26.00 5.44 -43.08
N ALA A 43 -26.31 4.15 -42.98
CA ALA A 43 -26.99 3.57 -41.83
C ALA A 43 -26.08 3.44 -40.60
N ASP A 44 -24.76 3.45 -40.75
CA ASP A 44 -23.82 3.47 -39.62
C ASP A 44 -23.79 4.87 -38.99
N ASP A 45 -23.84 5.93 -39.80
CA ASP A 45 -24.00 7.31 -39.29
C ASP A 45 -25.31 7.49 -38.50
N LEU A 46 -26.40 6.86 -38.96
CA LEU A 46 -27.68 6.85 -38.23
C LEU A 46 -27.60 6.05 -36.92
N TYR A 47 -26.87 4.94 -36.91
CA TYR A 47 -26.63 4.16 -35.69
C TYR A 47 -25.84 4.98 -34.66
N ASP A 48 -24.78 5.65 -35.08
CA ASP A 48 -23.95 6.47 -34.20
C ASP A 48 -24.74 7.64 -33.62
N TYR A 49 -25.63 8.27 -34.40
CA TYR A 49 -26.46 9.38 -33.93
C TYR A 49 -27.63 8.96 -33.05
N PHE A 50 -28.41 7.94 -33.46
CA PHE A 50 -29.58 7.48 -32.70
C PHE A 50 -29.23 6.53 -31.56
N LEU A 51 -27.98 6.04 -31.50
CA LEU A 51 -27.48 5.12 -30.48
C LEU A 51 -28.28 3.80 -30.43
N THR A 52 -28.88 3.41 -31.55
CA THR A 52 -29.67 2.18 -31.71
C THR A 52 -29.51 1.62 -33.12
N ASP A 53 -29.46 0.30 -33.23
CA ASP A 53 -29.14 -0.37 -34.48
C ASP A 53 -30.32 -0.35 -35.47
N VAL A 54 -30.19 0.49 -36.49
CA VAL A 54 -31.15 0.60 -37.60
C VAL A 54 -31.07 -0.54 -38.62
N LYS A 55 -30.18 -1.51 -38.43
CA LYS A 55 -30.01 -2.73 -39.25
C LYS A 55 -30.45 -4.01 -38.53
N THR A 56 -30.96 -3.93 -37.30
CA THR A 56 -31.42 -5.09 -36.51
C THR A 56 -32.60 -5.83 -37.18
N SER A 57 -32.52 -7.16 -37.25
CA SER A 57 -33.59 -8.01 -37.79
C SER A 57 -34.87 -7.97 -36.95
N ALA A 58 -36.02 -8.13 -37.58
CA ALA A 58 -37.31 -8.14 -36.91
C ALA A 58 -37.55 -9.37 -36.00
N ASP A 59 -36.69 -10.39 -36.04
CA ASP A 59 -36.76 -11.55 -35.14
C ASP A 59 -35.94 -11.38 -33.84
N PHE A 60 -35.21 -10.27 -33.70
CA PHE A 60 -34.48 -9.93 -32.48
C PHE A 60 -35.43 -9.35 -31.42
N GLU A 61 -35.36 -9.87 -30.18
CA GLU A 61 -36.21 -9.44 -29.07
C GLU A 61 -35.34 -8.83 -27.96
N THR A 62 -35.63 -7.58 -27.59
CA THR A 62 -35.03 -6.86 -26.47
C THR A 62 -36.11 -6.14 -25.66
N SER A 63 -35.84 -5.82 -24.39
CA SER A 63 -36.75 -5.01 -23.58
C SER A 63 -36.48 -3.52 -23.81
N TYR A 64 -37.51 -2.66 -23.68
CA TYR A 64 -37.34 -1.21 -23.80
C TYR A 64 -36.29 -0.65 -22.86
N VAL A 65 -36.18 -1.19 -21.64
CA VAL A 65 -35.20 -0.75 -20.65
C VAL A 65 -33.79 -1.19 -21.07
N SER A 66 -33.64 -2.41 -21.61
CA SER A 66 -32.35 -2.91 -22.09
C SER A 66 -31.83 -2.10 -23.27
N ASP A 67 -32.71 -1.75 -24.21
CA ASP A 67 -32.36 -0.95 -25.39
C ASP A 67 -31.95 0.47 -25.00
N ALA A 68 -32.76 1.15 -24.19
CA ALA A 68 -32.43 2.49 -23.68
C ALA A 68 -31.13 2.50 -22.85
N LEU A 69 -30.89 1.45 -22.05
CA LEU A 69 -29.65 1.30 -21.30
C LEU A 69 -28.43 1.15 -22.24
N ALA A 70 -28.55 0.35 -23.29
CA ALA A 70 -27.48 0.17 -24.27
C ALA A 70 -27.15 1.49 -24.98
N SER A 71 -28.16 2.27 -25.37
CA SER A 71 -27.97 3.59 -25.98
C SER A 71 -27.24 4.55 -25.05
N VAL A 72 -27.64 4.63 -23.77
CA VAL A 72 -26.96 5.49 -22.78
C VAL A 72 -25.53 5.03 -22.52
N GLN A 73 -25.29 3.71 -22.43
CA GLN A 73 -23.94 3.16 -22.26
C GLN A 73 -23.04 3.47 -23.47
N GLN A 74 -23.56 3.32 -24.69
CA GLN A 74 -22.86 3.70 -25.91
C GLN A 74 -22.50 5.18 -25.91
N TYR A 75 -23.44 6.05 -25.55
CA TYR A 75 -23.21 7.50 -25.49
C TYR A 75 -22.09 7.88 -24.51
N ILE A 76 -22.13 7.35 -23.28
CA ILE A 76 -21.10 7.62 -22.29
C ILE A 76 -19.73 7.08 -22.76
N ASN A 77 -19.70 5.90 -23.39
CA ASN A 77 -18.47 5.38 -23.99
C ASN A 77 -17.95 6.28 -25.11
N ASN A 78 -18.83 6.82 -25.97
CA ASN A 78 -18.43 7.75 -27.02
C ASN A 78 -17.86 9.05 -26.44
N ILE A 79 -18.47 9.59 -25.37
CA ILE A 79 -17.96 10.76 -24.64
C ILE A 79 -16.55 10.47 -24.12
N LEU A 80 -16.36 9.37 -23.38
CA LEU A 80 -15.07 9.03 -22.77
C LEU A 80 -13.98 8.76 -23.81
N ASN A 81 -14.37 8.28 -24.99
CA ASN A 81 -13.47 8.08 -26.14
C ASN A 81 -13.34 9.31 -27.03
N GLN A 82 -13.87 10.47 -26.61
CA GLN A 82 -13.81 11.75 -27.34
C GLN A 82 -14.39 11.67 -28.77
N LYS A 83 -15.37 10.79 -28.98
CA LYS A 83 -16.11 10.66 -30.24
C LYS A 83 -17.29 11.62 -30.33
N GLU A 84 -17.83 12.06 -29.18
CA GLU A 84 -18.93 13.02 -29.13
C GLU A 84 -18.43 14.47 -29.22
N PRO A 85 -19.08 15.33 -30.02
CA PRO A 85 -18.73 16.74 -30.11
C PRO A 85 -18.99 17.47 -28.78
N GLY A 86 -18.12 18.44 -28.43
CA GLY A 86 -18.27 19.25 -27.21
C GLY A 86 -17.62 18.64 -25.95
N TYR A 87 -17.08 17.42 -26.04
CA TYR A 87 -16.39 16.72 -24.94
C TYR A 87 -14.88 16.61 -25.16
N SER A 88 -14.27 17.66 -25.70
CA SER A 88 -12.82 17.73 -25.94
C SER A 88 -12.07 18.08 -24.65
N GLY A 89 -11.73 17.07 -23.86
CA GLY A 89 -10.93 17.21 -22.64
C GLY A 89 -10.44 15.86 -22.13
N GLU A 90 -9.39 15.87 -21.31
CA GLU A 90 -8.98 14.69 -20.57
C GLU A 90 -9.93 14.47 -19.39
N PHE A 91 -10.62 13.33 -19.38
CA PHE A 91 -11.37 12.90 -18.21
C PHE A 91 -10.39 12.39 -17.16
N SER A 92 -10.62 12.73 -15.88
CA SER A 92 -9.81 12.20 -14.78
C SER A 92 -9.74 10.68 -14.83
N GLU A 93 -8.58 10.12 -14.50
CA GLU A 93 -8.38 8.66 -14.42
C GLU A 93 -9.43 7.99 -13.52
N ASP A 94 -9.85 8.65 -12.44
CA ASP A 94 -10.87 8.14 -11.53
C ASP A 94 -12.21 7.91 -12.24
N VAL A 95 -12.71 8.90 -12.99
CA VAL A 95 -13.97 8.75 -13.76
C VAL A 95 -13.89 7.59 -14.75
N GLN A 96 -12.77 7.47 -15.46
CA GLN A 96 -12.57 6.39 -16.43
C GLN A 96 -12.52 5.02 -15.73
N ARG A 97 -11.81 4.93 -14.60
CA ARG A 97 -11.72 3.71 -13.78
C ARG A 97 -13.07 3.33 -13.19
N TRP A 98 -13.85 4.28 -12.71
CA TRP A 98 -15.17 4.03 -12.15
C TRP A 98 -16.16 3.53 -13.19
N TRP A 99 -16.17 4.18 -14.36
CA TRP A 99 -17.02 3.76 -15.47
C TRP A 99 -16.64 2.35 -15.96
N SER A 100 -15.39 2.12 -16.32
CA SER A 100 -14.93 0.82 -16.83
C SER A 100 -15.01 -0.32 -15.80
N GLY A 101 -14.74 -0.01 -14.53
CA GLY A 101 -14.68 -1.01 -13.46
C GLY A 101 -16.02 -1.38 -12.84
N TYR A 102 -17.01 -0.48 -12.83
CA TYR A 102 -18.22 -0.66 -12.04
C TYR A 102 -19.51 -0.23 -12.75
N LEU A 103 -19.56 0.97 -13.33
CA LEU A 103 -20.83 1.57 -13.78
C LEU A 103 -21.20 1.22 -15.22
N GLY A 104 -20.22 1.01 -16.09
CA GLY A 104 -20.41 0.84 -17.55
C GLY A 104 -21.00 -0.51 -17.96
N HIS A 105 -21.05 -1.47 -17.05
CA HIS A 105 -21.66 -2.78 -17.29
C HIS A 105 -22.70 -3.11 -16.23
N ILE A 106 -23.92 -3.44 -16.65
CA ILE A 106 -25.05 -3.69 -15.74
C ILE A 106 -24.76 -4.80 -14.72
N SER A 107 -23.98 -5.82 -15.11
CA SER A 107 -23.60 -6.92 -14.22
C SER A 107 -22.63 -6.48 -13.13
N LEU A 108 -21.66 -5.61 -13.47
CA LEU A 108 -20.70 -5.06 -12.51
C LEU A 108 -21.38 -4.07 -11.58
N TRP A 109 -22.25 -3.22 -12.12
CA TRP A 109 -23.04 -2.27 -11.33
C TRP A 109 -23.93 -3.01 -10.32
N LYS A 110 -24.62 -4.08 -10.76
CA LYS A 110 -25.42 -4.95 -9.88
C LYS A 110 -24.56 -5.59 -8.79
N ALA A 111 -23.37 -6.07 -9.12
CA ALA A 111 -22.46 -6.67 -8.14
C ALA A 111 -21.96 -5.63 -7.12
N TYR A 112 -21.62 -4.43 -7.58
CA TYR A 112 -21.22 -3.32 -6.72
C TYR A 112 -22.32 -2.92 -5.74
N GLN A 113 -23.55 -2.72 -6.23
CA GLN A 113 -24.71 -2.41 -5.37
C GLN A 113 -24.99 -3.52 -4.36
N LYS A 114 -24.93 -4.78 -4.79
CA LYS A 114 -25.09 -5.91 -3.87
C LYS A 114 -23.99 -5.97 -2.80
N MET A 115 -22.75 -5.62 -3.13
CA MET A 115 -21.66 -5.60 -2.16
C MET A 115 -21.87 -4.52 -1.09
N GLU A 116 -22.49 -3.40 -1.46
CA GLU A 116 -22.83 -2.30 -0.56
C GLU A 116 -24.05 -2.64 0.32
N ASP A 117 -25.12 -3.17 -0.27
CA ASP A 117 -26.38 -3.46 0.41
C ASP A 117 -26.37 -4.79 1.20
N TYR A 118 -25.63 -5.79 0.70
CA TYR A 118 -25.58 -7.15 1.23
C TYR A 118 -24.12 -7.62 1.39
N PRO A 119 -23.30 -6.94 2.20
CA PRO A 119 -21.90 -7.30 2.39
C PRO A 119 -21.71 -8.73 2.94
N GLU A 120 -22.71 -9.28 3.63
CA GLU A 120 -22.72 -10.66 4.13
C GLU A 120 -22.63 -11.70 3.02
N ASP A 121 -23.18 -11.43 1.83
CA ASP A 121 -23.10 -12.33 0.67
C ASP A 121 -21.67 -12.45 0.14
N TYR A 122 -20.82 -11.47 0.47
CA TYR A 122 -19.42 -11.37 0.03
C TYR A 122 -18.41 -11.56 1.16
N ASN A 123 -18.89 -11.75 2.41
CA ASN A 123 -18.05 -11.91 3.58
C ASN A 123 -17.56 -13.37 3.73
N SER A 124 -16.70 -13.81 2.81
CA SER A 124 -16.00 -15.09 2.94
C SER A 124 -14.63 -14.88 3.62
N PRO A 125 -14.21 -15.76 4.55
CA PRO A 125 -12.85 -15.77 5.11
C PRO A 125 -11.75 -15.82 4.03
N ASP A 126 -12.05 -16.40 2.87
CA ASP A 126 -11.12 -16.48 1.76
C ASP A 126 -10.84 -15.10 1.13
N TYR A 127 -11.82 -14.20 1.16
CA TYR A 127 -11.77 -12.87 0.55
C TYR A 127 -11.34 -11.76 1.52
N VAL A 128 -11.04 -12.09 2.78
CA VAL A 128 -10.46 -11.12 3.72
C VAL A 128 -9.17 -10.57 3.09
N THR A 129 -9.16 -9.28 2.79
CA THR A 129 -7.97 -8.57 2.33
C THR A 129 -7.08 -8.25 3.53
N ASP A 130 -5.78 -8.10 3.30
CA ASP A 130 -4.80 -7.74 4.35
C ASP A 130 -4.70 -8.76 5.51
N LYS A 131 -4.78 -10.07 5.19
CA LYS A 131 -4.57 -11.14 6.16
C LYS A 131 -3.19 -10.99 6.81
N THR A 132 -3.17 -10.92 8.13
CA THR A 132 -1.90 -10.96 8.88
C THR A 132 -1.17 -12.26 8.59
N LYS A 133 0.16 -12.26 8.70
CA LYS A 133 0.95 -13.49 8.58
C LYS A 133 0.46 -14.56 9.55
N LEU A 134 0.11 -14.14 10.77
CA LEU A 134 -0.44 -15.00 11.82
C LEU A 134 -1.73 -15.72 11.39
N PHE A 135 -2.66 -15.00 10.75
CA PHE A 135 -3.89 -15.59 10.22
C PHE A 135 -3.62 -16.54 9.06
N SER A 136 -2.73 -16.14 8.14
CA SER A 136 -2.35 -16.96 6.99
C SER A 136 -1.70 -18.28 7.41
N ASP A 137 -0.80 -18.24 8.40
CA ASP A 137 -0.15 -19.42 8.96
C ASP A 137 -1.17 -20.35 9.64
N PHE A 138 -2.14 -19.80 10.38
CA PHE A 138 -3.20 -20.59 11.02
C PHE A 138 -4.13 -21.24 10.00
N ALA A 139 -4.53 -20.51 8.95
CA ALA A 139 -5.33 -21.08 7.87
C ALA A 139 -4.59 -22.22 7.15
N ALA A 140 -3.27 -22.07 6.93
CA ALA A 140 -2.43 -23.11 6.36
C ALA A 140 -2.33 -24.35 7.27
N ASP A 141 -2.19 -24.16 8.59
CA ASP A 141 -2.16 -25.26 9.57
C ASP A 141 -3.48 -26.07 9.57
N LEU A 142 -4.62 -25.38 9.42
CA LEU A 142 -5.94 -26.00 9.30
C LEU A 142 -6.15 -26.71 7.96
N GLY A 143 -5.52 -26.25 6.88
CA GLY A 143 -5.63 -26.83 5.54
C GLY A 143 -5.00 -28.21 5.34
N SER A 144 -4.49 -28.85 6.41
CA SER A 144 -3.92 -30.20 6.34
C SER A 144 -5.00 -31.29 6.18
N ASN A 145 -4.71 -32.32 5.38
CA ASN A 145 -5.65 -33.34 4.85
C ASN A 145 -6.49 -34.14 5.88
N SER A 146 -6.25 -34.01 7.19
CA SER A 146 -7.07 -34.64 8.22
C SER A 146 -7.38 -33.68 9.36
N LEU A 147 -8.39 -32.84 9.14
CA LEU A 147 -8.95 -31.96 10.16
C LEU A 147 -9.65 -32.82 11.23
N ASN A 148 -9.02 -32.98 12.39
CA ASN A 148 -9.58 -33.60 13.59
C ASN A 148 -9.44 -32.65 14.79
N ASP A 149 -10.18 -32.92 15.87
CA ASP A 149 -10.22 -32.03 17.05
C ASP A 149 -8.84 -31.72 17.63
N ALA A 150 -7.94 -32.71 17.66
CA ALA A 150 -6.57 -32.56 18.16
C ALA A 150 -5.73 -31.64 17.25
N GLY A 151 -5.89 -31.77 15.93
CA GLY A 151 -5.26 -30.90 14.93
C GLY A 151 -5.72 -29.45 15.06
N ILE A 152 -7.03 -29.24 15.21
CA ILE A 152 -7.62 -27.90 15.43
C ILE A 152 -7.05 -27.27 16.70
N GLN A 153 -7.06 -28.00 17.82
CA GLN A 153 -6.53 -27.50 19.09
C GLN A 153 -5.04 -27.14 18.98
N THR A 154 -4.25 -27.97 18.29
CA THR A 154 -2.83 -27.72 18.07
C THR A 154 -2.60 -26.45 17.25
N ALA A 155 -3.32 -26.29 16.13
CA ALA A 155 -3.24 -25.10 15.30
C ALA A 155 -3.66 -23.83 16.08
N PHE A 156 -4.73 -23.92 16.86
CA PHE A 156 -5.23 -22.79 17.65
C PHE A 156 -4.26 -22.39 18.77
N LEU A 157 -3.66 -23.36 19.47
CA LEU A 157 -2.63 -23.09 20.48
C LEU A 157 -1.38 -22.46 19.86
N LYS A 158 -0.98 -22.90 18.66
CA LYS A 158 0.13 -22.28 17.91
C LYS A 158 -0.18 -20.83 17.52
N TYR A 159 -1.40 -20.56 17.07
CA TYR A 159 -1.88 -19.19 16.81
C TYR A 159 -1.82 -18.34 18.08
N LEU A 160 -2.37 -18.81 19.22
CA LEU A 160 -2.39 -18.06 20.48
C LEU A 160 -0.98 -17.74 21.00
N ARG A 161 -0.03 -18.66 20.92
CA ARG A 161 1.37 -18.41 21.30
C ARG A 161 2.03 -17.32 20.45
N SER A 162 1.76 -17.36 19.15
CA SER A 162 2.30 -16.37 18.22
C SER A 162 1.63 -15.02 18.40
N TYR A 163 0.32 -15.00 18.71
CA TYR A 163 -0.41 -13.80 19.12
C TYR A 163 0.15 -13.20 20.41
N GLU A 164 0.42 -14.00 21.44
CA GLU A 164 1.03 -13.55 22.69
C GLU A 164 2.40 -12.89 22.43
N ALA A 165 3.22 -13.47 21.57
CA ALA A 165 4.52 -12.90 21.20
C ALA A 165 4.41 -11.52 20.54
N VAL A 166 3.39 -11.29 19.71
CA VAL A 166 3.12 -9.99 19.08
C VAL A 166 2.60 -8.96 20.11
N ASN A 167 1.73 -9.38 21.03
CA ASN A 167 1.22 -8.49 22.09
C ASN A 167 2.28 -8.11 23.12
N ALA A 168 3.32 -8.93 23.28
CA ALA A 168 4.46 -8.63 24.14
C ALA A 168 5.44 -7.62 23.53
N ILE A 169 5.20 -7.11 22.32
CA ILE A 169 6.06 -6.11 21.67
C ILE A 169 5.90 -4.75 22.34
N SER A 170 7.01 -4.21 22.83
CA SER A 170 7.14 -2.85 23.35
C SER A 170 7.85 -1.95 22.35
N VAL A 171 7.32 -0.76 22.09
CA VAL A 171 7.94 0.21 21.18
C VAL A 171 9.19 0.79 21.83
N ILE A 172 10.30 0.83 21.09
CA ILE A 172 11.58 1.37 21.56
C ILE A 172 11.98 2.67 20.86
N SER A 173 11.54 2.88 19.62
CA SER A 173 11.76 4.11 18.87
C SER A 173 10.75 4.25 17.74
N GLY A 174 10.64 5.47 17.22
CA GLY A 174 9.82 5.76 16.06
C GLY A 174 10.35 6.93 15.26
N TYR A 175 9.90 7.00 14.02
CA TYR A 175 10.18 8.06 13.06
C TYR A 175 8.88 8.47 12.39
N VAL A 176 8.76 9.75 12.08
CA VAL A 176 7.61 10.31 11.37
C VAL A 176 8.10 10.92 10.07
N ASP A 177 7.53 10.45 8.97
CA ASP A 177 7.72 11.02 7.64
C ASP A 177 6.65 12.09 7.43
N TYR A 178 7.09 13.34 7.62
CA TYR A 178 6.25 14.52 7.62
C TYR A 178 6.47 15.30 6.31
N PRO A 179 5.51 15.31 5.38
CA PRO A 179 5.70 15.93 4.06
C PRO A 179 5.48 17.45 4.02
N GLY A 180 5.15 18.10 5.14
CA GLY A 180 4.89 19.55 5.20
C GLY A 180 6.11 20.40 5.58
N GLU A 181 6.03 21.72 5.40
CA GLU A 181 6.99 22.66 6.00
C GLU A 181 6.79 22.69 7.52
N ARG A 182 7.86 22.49 8.29
CA ARG A 182 7.81 22.52 9.75
C ARG A 182 7.67 23.97 10.24
N ASN A 183 6.44 24.48 10.29
CA ASN A 183 6.14 25.81 10.82
C ASN A 183 5.59 25.73 12.25
N ASP A 184 6.34 26.24 13.23
CA ASP A 184 5.96 26.27 14.65
C ASP A 184 4.67 27.09 14.93
N LYS A 185 4.19 27.87 13.96
CA LYS A 185 2.98 28.71 14.06
C LYS A 185 1.78 28.15 13.31
N GLU A 186 1.96 27.14 12.45
CA GLU A 186 0.85 26.48 11.80
C GLU A 186 0.38 25.30 12.63
N THR A 187 -0.90 25.28 12.95
CA THR A 187 -1.57 24.06 13.42
C THR A 187 -2.22 23.29 12.24
N PHE A 188 -1.79 23.67 11.02
CA PHE A 188 -1.84 23.14 9.63
C PHE A 188 -3.11 23.21 8.77
N ALA A 189 -2.91 23.72 7.54
CA ALA A 189 -3.68 23.40 6.33
C ALA A 189 -2.71 22.77 5.30
N GLY A 190 -2.75 21.44 5.16
CA GLY A 190 -1.79 20.62 4.40
C GLY A 190 -0.82 19.87 5.31
N HIS A 191 -1.05 18.55 5.47
CA HIS A 191 -0.25 17.55 6.21
C HIS A 191 0.37 18.01 7.54
N GLY A 192 -0.36 17.96 8.66
CA GLY A 192 0.17 18.03 10.05
C GLY A 192 0.62 16.64 10.56
N PHE A 193 1.17 16.52 11.79
CA PHE A 193 1.53 15.20 12.39
C PHE A 193 0.38 14.18 12.39
N LEU A 194 -0.88 14.63 12.37
CA LEU A 194 -2.07 13.76 12.25
C LEU A 194 -2.31 13.26 10.81
N ASN A 195 -1.50 13.68 9.85
CA ASN A 195 -1.59 13.34 8.43
C ASN A 195 -0.20 12.94 7.90
N SER A 196 0.45 12.01 8.58
CA SER A 196 1.83 11.58 8.32
C SER A 196 1.97 10.07 8.42
N ASP A 197 3.05 9.55 7.87
CA ASP A 197 3.39 8.13 7.95
C ASP A 197 4.37 7.92 9.10
N TYR A 198 4.07 6.98 9.97
CA TYR A 198 4.85 6.67 11.16
C TYR A 198 5.48 5.30 11.04
N TYR A 199 6.74 5.21 11.42
CA TYR A 199 7.51 3.98 11.42
C TYR A 199 7.98 3.71 12.85
N PHE A 200 7.70 2.52 13.36
CA PHE A 200 8.05 2.14 14.72
C PHE A 200 8.96 0.93 14.73
N ILE A 201 9.86 0.90 15.70
CA ILE A 201 10.61 -0.30 16.07
C ILE A 201 10.14 -0.74 17.44
N GLY A 202 9.92 -2.05 17.59
CA GLY A 202 9.61 -2.67 18.84
C GLY A 202 10.52 -3.86 19.15
N LYS A 203 10.54 -4.25 20.42
CA LYS A 203 11.17 -5.48 20.89
C LYS A 203 10.18 -6.27 21.74
N ASN A 204 10.20 -7.59 21.63
CA ASN A 204 9.46 -8.45 22.57
C ASN A 204 10.31 -8.77 23.82
N ASN A 205 9.67 -9.30 24.86
CA ASN A 205 10.37 -9.75 26.08
C ASN A 205 10.70 -11.25 26.07
N SER A 206 10.73 -11.88 24.89
CA SER A 206 11.05 -13.30 24.74
C SER A 206 12.56 -13.55 24.87
N SER A 207 12.95 -14.80 25.07
CA SER A 207 14.35 -15.26 25.03
C SER A 207 14.50 -16.33 23.94
N PRO A 208 15.20 -16.06 22.82
CA PRO A 208 15.87 -14.80 22.48
C PRO A 208 14.87 -13.67 22.19
N THR A 209 15.29 -12.44 22.48
CA THR A 209 14.49 -11.24 22.20
C THR A 209 14.52 -10.95 20.71
N GLY A 210 13.34 -10.81 20.11
CA GLY A 210 13.15 -10.43 18.71
C GLY A 210 12.89 -8.93 18.57
N PHE A 211 13.41 -8.36 17.48
CA PHE A 211 13.10 -7.00 17.05
C PHE A 211 12.08 -7.02 15.91
N PHE A 212 11.21 -6.02 15.90
CA PHE A 212 10.11 -5.90 14.96
C PHE A 212 10.00 -4.46 14.49
N TRP A 213 9.42 -4.26 13.32
CA TRP A 213 9.04 -2.95 12.83
C TRP A 213 7.58 -2.95 12.37
N ARG A 214 6.95 -1.78 12.34
CA ARG A 214 5.64 -1.58 11.71
C ARG A 214 5.48 -0.17 11.19
N GLU A 215 4.55 0.00 10.27
CA GLU A 215 4.11 1.29 9.76
C GLU A 215 2.70 1.65 10.27
N ALA A 216 2.44 2.94 10.39
CA ALA A 216 1.10 3.48 10.54
C ALA A 216 0.89 4.70 9.62
N ASN A 217 0.00 4.57 8.63
CA ASN A 217 -0.37 5.62 7.70
C ASN A 217 -1.52 6.45 8.28
N ILE A 218 -1.18 7.36 9.19
CA ILE A 218 -2.19 8.15 9.91
C ILE A 218 -2.73 9.23 8.97
N LYS A 219 -4.05 9.24 8.81
CA LYS A 219 -4.81 10.23 8.05
C LYS A 219 -6.01 10.65 8.91
N ALA A 220 -5.81 11.70 9.70
CA ALA A 220 -6.76 12.21 10.67
C ALA A 220 -6.75 13.75 10.70
N ASP A 221 -7.89 14.33 11.05
CA ASP A 221 -8.03 15.77 11.24
C ASP A 221 -8.32 16.12 12.71
N LYS A 222 -8.48 17.41 13.02
CA LYS A 222 -8.79 17.87 14.39
C LYS A 222 -10.17 17.43 14.89
N SER A 223 -11.08 17.09 13.99
CA SER A 223 -12.41 16.60 14.34
C SER A 223 -12.42 15.10 14.60
N SER A 224 -11.35 14.40 14.20
CA SER A 224 -11.19 12.96 14.36
C SER A 224 -10.97 12.62 15.84
N GLY A 225 -11.95 11.97 16.45
CA GLY A 225 -11.87 11.51 17.84
C GLY A 225 -11.03 10.24 18.03
N TYR A 226 -10.59 9.60 16.96
CA TYR A 226 -9.79 8.37 17.00
C TYR A 226 -8.93 8.24 15.73
N ILE A 227 -7.87 7.44 15.82
CA ILE A 227 -7.08 7.00 14.66
C ILE A 227 -7.73 5.74 14.12
N SER A 228 -8.06 5.72 12.83
CA SER A 228 -8.63 4.53 12.18
C SER A 228 -7.74 3.29 12.42
N PRO A 229 -8.29 2.16 12.88
CA PRO A 229 -7.51 0.92 13.01
C PRO A 229 -6.86 0.47 11.70
N ARG A 230 -7.46 0.83 10.55
CA ARG A 230 -6.92 0.56 9.21
C ARG A 230 -5.64 1.33 8.89
N ALA A 231 -5.32 2.37 9.65
CA ALA A 231 -4.07 3.10 9.49
C ALA A 231 -2.85 2.25 9.90
N TRP A 232 -3.05 1.20 10.70
CA TRP A 232 -1.96 0.43 11.30
C TRP A 232 -1.64 -0.84 10.52
N HIS A 233 -0.37 -1.02 10.15
CA HIS A 233 0.14 -2.25 9.54
C HIS A 233 0.63 -3.24 10.60
N GLU A 234 0.71 -4.53 10.25
CA GLU A 234 1.17 -5.57 11.17
C GLU A 234 2.64 -5.39 11.59
N TRP A 235 3.01 -5.94 12.75
CA TRP A 235 4.41 -6.05 13.15
C TRP A 235 5.12 -7.08 12.29
N GLN A 236 6.26 -6.70 11.72
CA GLN A 236 7.10 -7.57 10.91
C GLN A 236 8.46 -7.79 11.58
N PRO A 237 9.00 -9.01 11.57
CA PRO A 237 10.28 -9.31 12.21
C PRO A 237 11.44 -8.66 11.47
N LEU A 238 12.42 -8.18 12.23
CA LEU A 238 13.70 -7.68 11.72
C LEU A 238 14.76 -8.79 11.78
N VAL A 239 15.62 -8.83 10.77
CA VAL A 239 16.75 -9.77 10.72
C VAL A 239 17.96 -9.14 11.41
N ILE A 240 17.99 -9.21 12.74
CA ILE A 240 19.11 -8.77 13.57
C ILE A 240 19.87 -10.01 14.04
N THR A 241 21.17 -10.07 13.79
CA THR A 241 21.99 -11.26 14.11
C THR A 241 22.66 -11.16 15.48
N GLU A 242 22.73 -9.97 16.04
CA GLU A 242 23.27 -9.71 17.37
C GLU A 242 22.30 -10.09 18.49
N ASP A 243 22.84 -10.45 19.66
CA ASP A 243 22.04 -10.61 20.86
C ASP A 243 21.41 -9.28 21.25
N ALA A 244 20.13 -9.29 21.63
CA ALA A 244 19.42 -8.07 22.01
C ALA A 244 20.04 -7.30 23.19
N LYS A 245 20.80 -8.00 24.05
CA LYS A 245 21.54 -7.37 25.17
C LYS A 245 22.70 -6.49 24.69
N ASP A 246 23.24 -6.80 23.50
CA ASP A 246 24.34 -6.05 22.90
C ASP A 246 23.81 -4.84 22.10
N ILE A 247 22.51 -4.80 21.80
CA ILE A 247 21.88 -3.68 21.10
C ILE A 247 21.67 -2.52 22.08
N LEU A 248 22.40 -1.44 21.87
CA LEU A 248 22.36 -0.25 22.74
C LEU A 248 21.20 0.67 22.33
N GLN A 249 21.10 1.00 21.04
CA GLN A 249 20.03 1.84 20.48
C GLN A 249 19.72 1.44 19.04
N MET A 250 18.47 1.64 18.63
CA MET A 250 17.99 1.40 17.27
C MET A 250 17.06 2.52 16.84
N ARG A 251 17.19 2.97 15.59
CA ARG A 251 16.38 4.01 14.96
C ARG A 251 15.99 3.55 13.56
N ILE A 252 14.81 3.96 13.13
CA ILE A 252 14.32 3.81 11.77
C ILE A 252 14.25 5.21 11.16
N VAL A 253 14.50 5.32 9.86
CA VAL A 253 14.48 6.60 9.13
C VAL A 253 14.16 6.33 7.67
N LYS A 254 13.42 7.24 7.04
CA LYS A 254 13.12 7.18 5.61
C LYS A 254 13.91 8.26 4.87
N VAL A 255 14.63 7.87 3.83
CA VAL A 255 15.45 8.77 3.00
C VAL A 255 15.20 8.44 1.54
N SER A 256 14.82 9.43 0.73
CA SER A 256 14.47 9.26 -0.69
C SER A 256 13.55 8.05 -0.97
N GLY A 257 12.50 7.90 -0.15
CA GLY A 257 11.54 6.81 -0.24
C GLY A 257 12.00 5.43 0.25
N CYS A 258 13.28 5.27 0.61
CA CYS A 258 13.82 4.02 1.17
C CYS A 258 13.83 4.06 2.71
N LEU A 259 13.47 2.94 3.36
CA LEU A 259 13.60 2.80 4.80
C LEU A 259 14.99 2.26 5.18
N PHE A 260 15.54 2.82 6.25
CA PHE A 260 16.80 2.41 6.85
C PHE A 260 16.62 2.17 8.34
N ILE A 261 17.28 1.14 8.85
CA ILE A 261 17.45 0.89 10.27
C ILE A 261 18.91 1.12 10.61
N VAL A 262 19.14 1.98 11.60
CA VAL A 262 20.45 2.31 12.13
C VAL A 262 20.50 1.85 13.58
N TYR A 263 21.54 1.13 13.97
CA TYR A 263 21.67 0.66 15.35
C TYR A 263 23.11 0.58 15.83
N LEU A 264 23.28 0.68 17.15
CA LEU A 264 24.55 0.54 17.84
C LEU A 264 24.61 -0.80 18.56
N VAL A 265 25.72 -1.51 18.39
CA VAL A 265 26.04 -2.77 19.04
C VAL A 265 27.22 -2.56 19.98
N GLY A 266 27.09 -2.90 21.25
CA GLY A 266 28.18 -2.87 22.24
C GLY A 266 28.55 -4.27 22.68
N LYS A 267 29.80 -4.69 22.43
CA LYS A 267 30.34 -5.98 22.88
C LYS A 267 31.51 -5.76 23.83
N GLU A 268 31.49 -6.51 24.93
CA GLU A 268 32.62 -6.57 25.85
C GLU A 268 33.66 -7.56 25.31
N GLU A 269 34.91 -7.12 25.21
CA GLU A 269 36.06 -7.94 24.88
C GLU A 269 37.07 -7.89 26.03
N THR A 270 37.52 -9.06 26.48
CA THR A 270 38.63 -9.17 27.43
C THR A 270 39.93 -9.26 26.65
N VAL A 271 40.82 -8.27 26.82
CA VAL A 271 42.17 -8.35 26.25
C VAL A 271 43.06 -9.11 27.22
N ALA A 272 43.63 -10.21 26.77
CA ALA A 272 44.68 -10.91 27.51
C ALA A 272 45.99 -10.16 27.32
N ASP A 273 46.58 -9.66 28.41
CA ASP A 273 47.90 -9.03 28.36
C ASP A 273 48.96 -10.04 27.87
N LYS A 274 49.55 -9.76 26.70
CA LYS A 274 50.85 -10.31 26.34
C LYS A 274 51.91 -9.47 27.04
N GLU A 275 52.32 -9.89 28.23
CA GLU A 275 53.72 -10.09 28.63
C GLU A 275 53.83 -10.23 30.16
N LYS A 276 54.44 -11.34 30.60
CA LYS A 276 54.91 -11.50 31.98
C LYS A 276 56.01 -10.46 32.22
N SER A 277 55.69 -9.37 32.93
CA SER A 277 56.74 -8.59 33.59
C SER A 277 57.34 -9.42 34.73
N ALA A 278 58.66 -9.36 34.90
CA ALA A 278 59.44 -10.20 35.82
C ALA A 278 59.28 -9.86 37.32
N ALA A 279 58.17 -9.24 37.72
CA ALA A 279 57.81 -9.02 39.12
C ALA A 279 56.35 -9.44 39.28
N GLY A 280 56.08 -10.45 40.11
CA GLY A 280 54.79 -11.13 40.25
C GLY A 280 53.64 -10.27 40.80
N ILE A 281 53.24 -9.24 40.05
CA ILE A 281 51.99 -8.51 40.19
C ILE A 281 51.06 -9.07 39.12
N LEU A 282 49.94 -9.66 39.55
CA LEU A 282 48.84 -10.02 38.65
C LEU A 282 48.35 -8.74 37.98
N SER A 283 48.53 -8.60 36.65
CA SER A 283 47.80 -7.56 35.92
C SER A 283 46.34 -8.00 35.84
N GLU A 284 45.43 -7.14 36.32
CA GLU A 284 44.01 -7.32 36.03
C GLU A 284 43.82 -7.19 34.52
N ASN A 285 43.15 -8.16 33.89
CA ASN A 285 42.81 -8.09 32.47
C ASN A 285 42.04 -6.79 32.20
N GLU A 286 42.57 -5.91 31.36
CA GLU A 286 41.86 -4.71 30.92
C GLU A 286 40.63 -5.12 30.10
N LYS A 287 39.45 -4.70 30.56
CA LYS A 287 38.21 -4.82 29.78
C LYS A 287 38.19 -3.74 28.70
N GLN A 288 37.85 -4.14 27.48
CA GLN A 288 37.60 -3.22 26.38
C GLN A 288 36.17 -3.40 25.90
N TYR A 289 35.54 -2.29 25.51
CA TYR A 289 34.19 -2.30 24.95
C TYR A 289 34.24 -1.84 23.51
N LYS A 290 33.79 -2.70 22.63
CA LYS A 290 33.75 -2.49 21.20
C LYS A 290 32.35 -2.05 20.82
N VAL A 291 32.21 -0.82 20.34
CA VAL A 291 30.92 -0.28 19.88
C VAL A 291 30.94 -0.11 18.38
N THR A 292 29.98 -0.74 17.71
CA THR A 292 29.85 -0.80 16.26
C THR A 292 28.53 -0.18 15.81
N LEU A 293 28.60 0.71 14.83
CA LEU A 293 27.45 1.28 14.14
C LEU A 293 27.10 0.42 12.93
N LYS A 294 25.84 0.00 12.85
CA LYS A 294 25.31 -0.79 11.75
C LYS A 294 24.11 -0.15 11.07
N LEU A 295 23.95 -0.46 9.79
CA LEU A 295 22.90 0.01 8.91
C LEU A 295 22.28 -1.17 8.16
N SER A 296 20.97 -1.22 8.05
CA SER A 296 20.24 -2.11 7.14
C SER A 296 19.23 -1.30 6.36
N ARG A 297 19.09 -1.58 5.06
CA ARG A 297 18.14 -0.92 4.16
C ARG A 297 17.01 -1.89 3.81
N MET A 298 15.80 -1.37 3.65
CA MET A 298 14.70 -2.14 3.09
C MET A 298 14.76 -2.13 1.56
N GLY A 299 14.79 -3.32 0.96
CA GLY A 299 14.71 -3.51 -0.48
C GLY A 299 13.29 -3.27 -1.02
N LEU A 300 13.19 -3.16 -2.35
CA LEU A 300 11.90 -2.99 -3.05
C LEU A 300 10.97 -4.21 -2.91
N ASP A 301 11.50 -5.36 -2.49
CA ASP A 301 10.73 -6.57 -2.18
C ASP A 301 10.18 -6.58 -0.75
N GLY A 302 10.39 -5.51 0.02
CA GLY A 302 9.95 -5.38 1.41
C GLY A 302 10.82 -6.15 2.41
N LYS A 303 11.97 -6.69 2.00
CA LYS A 303 12.91 -7.38 2.90
C LYS A 303 14.04 -6.46 3.31
N TRP A 304 14.54 -6.68 4.52
CA TRP A 304 15.70 -5.98 5.05
C TRP A 304 16.99 -6.63 4.57
N ASP A 305 17.90 -5.81 4.05
CA ASP A 305 19.24 -6.21 3.67
C ASP A 305 20.04 -6.65 4.92
N ILE A 306 21.08 -7.46 4.71
CA ILE A 306 21.98 -7.87 5.80
C ILE A 306 22.64 -6.62 6.38
N PRO A 307 22.63 -6.41 7.71
CA PRO A 307 23.20 -5.21 8.31
C PRO A 307 24.70 -5.02 8.00
N GLU A 308 25.03 -3.91 7.37
CA GLU A 308 26.38 -3.47 7.08
C GLU A 308 26.97 -2.73 8.29
N GLN A 309 28.26 -2.95 8.56
CA GLN A 309 29.01 -2.19 9.55
C GLN A 309 29.55 -0.90 8.93
N LEU A 310 29.08 0.25 9.42
CA LEU A 310 29.52 1.56 8.95
C LEU A 310 30.75 2.08 9.68
N TYR A 311 30.77 1.90 11.00
CA TYR A 311 31.81 2.48 11.84
C TYR A 311 32.00 1.68 13.13
N GLU A 312 33.17 1.79 13.73
CA GLU A 312 33.54 1.06 14.94
C GLU A 312 34.51 1.88 15.80
N LYS A 313 34.29 1.88 17.11
CA LYS A 313 35.21 2.49 18.07
C LYS A 313 35.32 1.64 19.33
N VAL A 314 36.55 1.51 19.81
CA VAL A 314 36.89 0.76 21.01
C VAL A 314 37.07 1.73 22.17
N TYR A 315 36.39 1.45 23.28
CA TYR A 315 36.47 2.19 24.53
C TYR A 315 37.24 1.37 25.55
N LYS A 316 38.33 1.93 26.08
CA LYS A 316 39.01 1.37 27.24
C LYS A 316 38.22 1.77 28.48
N SER A 317 37.60 0.81 29.17
CA SER A 317 36.77 1.10 30.33
C SER A 317 37.05 0.12 31.48
N LYS A 318 37.11 0.65 32.70
CA LYS A 318 37.07 -0.16 33.94
C LYS A 318 35.64 -0.51 34.38
N SER A 319 34.62 0.04 33.73
CA SER A 319 33.21 -0.08 34.11
C SER A 319 32.32 -0.52 32.95
N GLU A 320 31.22 -1.20 33.28
CA GLU A 320 30.25 -1.73 32.33
C GLU A 320 29.56 -0.61 31.54
N VAL A 321 29.54 -0.74 30.22
CA VAL A 321 28.96 0.26 29.32
C VAL A 321 27.43 0.13 29.33
N GLN A 322 26.73 1.18 29.77
CA GLN A 322 25.27 1.20 29.79
C GLN A 322 24.69 1.80 28.50
N PRO A 323 23.49 1.36 28.05
CA PRO A 323 22.82 1.90 26.86
C PRO A 323 22.64 3.43 26.87
N ASP A 324 22.45 4.02 28.05
CA ASP A 324 22.24 5.46 28.24
C ASP A 324 23.51 6.30 27.99
N MET A 325 24.68 5.66 27.91
CA MET A 325 25.96 6.34 27.66
C MET A 325 26.13 6.82 26.21
N PHE A 326 25.26 6.37 25.29
CA PHE A 326 25.32 6.75 23.89
C PHE A 326 24.01 7.39 23.45
N LYS A 327 24.07 8.23 22.43
CA LYS A 327 22.88 8.70 21.71
C LYS A 327 23.09 8.50 20.22
N LEU A 328 22.12 7.81 19.62
CA LEU A 328 22.01 7.61 18.19
C LEU A 328 20.92 8.53 17.63
N ILE A 329 21.32 9.35 16.67
CA ILE A 329 20.45 10.24 15.91
C ILE A 329 20.60 9.85 14.44
N SER A 330 19.48 9.66 13.75
CA SER A 330 19.43 9.38 12.31
C SER A 330 18.37 10.28 11.70
N VAL A 331 18.76 11.11 10.73
CA VAL A 331 17.90 12.14 10.14
C VAL A 331 18.09 12.15 8.62
N ALA A 332 16.98 12.28 7.90
CA ALA A 332 16.99 12.60 6.48
C ALA A 332 17.24 14.10 6.32
N PHE A 333 18.24 14.47 5.53
CA PHE A 333 18.57 15.86 5.25
C PHE A 333 18.49 16.13 3.74
N THR A 334 17.61 17.04 3.34
CA THR A 334 17.47 17.48 1.95
C THR A 334 18.19 18.82 1.78
N GLN A 335 19.06 18.92 0.77
CA GLN A 335 19.74 20.18 0.46
C GLN A 335 18.90 20.98 -0.54
N ASP A 336 18.54 22.22 -0.22
CA ASP A 336 17.55 23.05 -0.94
C ASP A 336 17.82 23.25 -2.46
N GLU A 337 19.00 22.94 -2.99
CA GLU A 337 19.39 23.22 -4.39
C GLU A 337 19.77 21.98 -5.22
N GLN A 338 19.91 20.81 -4.61
CA GLN A 338 20.17 19.54 -5.32
C GLN A 338 19.26 18.47 -4.72
N ARG A 339 18.51 17.75 -5.57
CA ARG A 339 17.49 16.74 -5.19
C ARG A 339 18.05 15.48 -4.47
N ASP A 340 19.21 15.59 -3.85
CA ASP A 340 19.85 14.50 -3.14
C ASP A 340 19.44 14.60 -1.66
N ASP A 341 18.63 13.65 -1.20
CA ASP A 341 18.43 13.48 0.24
C ASP A 341 19.59 12.64 0.79
N TYR A 342 20.18 13.10 1.88
CA TYR A 342 21.28 12.43 2.56
C TYR A 342 20.82 11.78 3.85
N LEU A 343 21.40 10.62 4.17
CA LEU A 343 21.23 9.99 5.47
C LEU A 343 22.32 10.48 6.42
N VAL A 344 21.96 11.35 7.35
CA VAL A 344 22.89 11.82 8.38
C VAL A 344 22.73 10.99 9.64
N ILE A 345 23.80 10.28 10.01
CA ILE A 345 23.87 9.52 11.24
C ILE A 345 24.83 10.24 12.19
N ILE A 346 24.39 10.45 13.43
CA ILE A 346 25.22 11.01 14.49
C ILE A 346 25.22 10.03 15.66
N TRP A 347 26.43 9.61 16.01
CA TRP A 347 26.69 8.87 17.23
C TRP A 347 27.41 9.79 18.22
N LEU A 348 26.77 10.05 19.36
CA LEU A 348 27.33 10.80 20.47
C LEU A 348 27.76 9.82 21.57
N ASP A 349 29.01 9.93 22.00
CA ASP A 349 29.50 9.25 23.20
C ASP A 349 29.38 10.13 24.46
N ASN A 350 29.58 9.53 25.64
CA ASN A 350 29.45 10.21 26.93
C ASN A 350 30.44 11.38 27.13
N SER A 351 31.44 11.52 26.25
CA SER A 351 32.38 12.66 26.26
C SER A 351 31.93 13.80 25.35
N GLY A 352 30.76 13.67 24.70
CA GLY A 352 30.22 14.66 23.76
C GLY A 352 30.94 14.65 22.40
N ASN A 353 31.77 13.65 22.12
CA ASN A 353 32.41 13.55 20.80
C ASN A 353 31.37 13.05 19.79
N SER A 354 31.16 13.86 18.74
CA SER A 354 30.33 13.51 17.60
C SER A 354 31.12 12.73 16.57
N ILE A 355 30.61 11.56 16.20
CA ILE A 355 31.15 10.74 15.11
C ILE A 355 30.15 10.82 13.96
N PHE A 356 30.61 11.30 12.80
CA PHE A 356 29.82 11.53 11.60
C PHE A 356 30.20 10.56 10.48
N PRO A 357 29.49 9.44 10.33
CA PRO A 357 29.34 8.80 9.04
C PRO A 357 28.28 9.58 8.23
N MET A 358 28.71 10.30 7.20
CA MET A 358 27.83 10.92 6.21
C MET A 358 27.71 9.95 5.02
N TYR A 359 26.49 9.58 4.63
CA TYR A 359 26.22 8.62 3.56
C TYR A 359 25.16 9.12 2.59
#